data_AF-A0A959YR52-F1
#
_entry.id   AF-A0A959YR52-F1
#
_cell.length_a   1.000
_cell.length_b   1.000
_cell.length_c   1.000
_cell.angle_alpha   90.00
_cell.angle_beta   90.00
_cell.angle_gamma   90.00
#
_symmetry.space_group_name_H-M   'P 1'
#
loop_
_entity.id
_entity.type
_entity.pdbx_description
1 polymer ?
#
loop_
_entity_poly.entity_id
_entity_poly.type
_entity_poly.pdbx_seq_one_letter_code
_entity_poly.pdbx_strand_id
1 'polypeptide(L)'
;MEMEISQVEKSLRDCFESASNIYVDPANNECEVTVSIDDFQGEIDERLFENGVFLSMIDYCDVYPYKYVFNYTIKEKSAATTD
;
A
#
# COMPACT_ATOMS: atom_id res chain seq x y z
N MET A 1 0.07 15.14 -5.50
CA MET A 1 1.35 14.44 -5.66
C MET A 1 2.07 14.29 -4.32
N GLU A 2 2.66 15.31 -3.68
CA GLU A 2 3.32 15.11 -2.36
C GLU A 2 2.35 14.63 -1.25
N MET A 3 1.15 15.22 -1.14
CA MET A 3 0.14 14.78 -0.16
C MET A 3 -0.36 13.34 -0.41
N GLU A 4 -0.38 12.93 -1.68
CA GLU A 4 -0.79 11.59 -2.09
C GLU A 4 0.26 10.55 -1.72
N ILE A 5 1.53 10.83 -2.00
CA ILE A 5 2.66 9.99 -1.59
C ILE A 5 2.62 9.78 -0.08
N SER A 6 2.50 10.86 0.71
CA SER A 6 2.44 10.75 2.17
C SER A 6 1.24 9.93 2.67
N GLN A 7 0.09 9.99 1.99
CA GLN A 7 -1.09 9.21 2.37
C GLN A 7 -0.90 7.72 2.07
N VAL A 8 -0.39 7.38 0.88
CA VAL A 8 -0.12 5.99 0.46
C VAL A 8 0.97 5.38 1.33
N GLU A 9 2.05 6.10 1.60
CA GLU A 9 3.11 5.67 2.51
C GLU A 9 2.57 5.38 3.90
N LYS A 10 1.69 6.25 4.43
CA LYS A 10 1.06 6.03 5.73
C LYS A 10 0.20 4.76 5.71
N SER A 11 -0.66 4.58 4.70
CA SER A 11 -1.47 3.36 4.55
C SER A 11 -0.61 2.10 4.53
N LEU A 12 0.49 2.10 3.76
CA LEU A 12 1.41 0.96 3.71
C LEU A 12 2.08 0.70 5.06
N ARG A 13 2.48 1.74 5.81
CA ARG A 13 3.06 1.53 7.15
C ARG A 13 2.04 0.97 8.15
N ASP A 14 0.79 1.40 8.06
CA ASP A 14 -0.28 0.90 8.92
C ASP A 14 -0.67 -0.55 8.54
N CYS A 15 -0.57 -0.93 7.26
CA CYS A 15 -0.76 -2.32 6.81
C CYS A 15 0.44 -3.24 7.09
N PHE A 16 1.67 -2.70 7.05
CA PHE A 16 2.92 -3.45 7.12
C PHE A 16 3.84 -2.82 8.17
N GLU A 17 3.68 -3.21 9.44
CA GLU A 17 4.42 -2.62 10.56
C GLU A 17 5.96 -2.76 10.41
N SER A 18 6.47 -3.87 9.88
CA SER A 18 7.91 -4.03 9.57
C SER A 18 8.35 -3.50 8.20
N ALA A 19 7.56 -2.64 7.54
CA ALA A 19 7.94 -2.01 6.28
C ALA A 19 9.31 -1.31 6.41
N SER A 20 10.34 -1.97 5.87
CA SER A 20 11.73 -1.53 5.90
C SER A 20 12.01 -0.48 4.83
N ASN A 21 11.30 -0.57 3.70
CA ASN A 21 11.36 0.39 2.62
C ASN A 21 9.99 0.53 1.95
N ILE A 22 9.63 1.74 1.55
CA ILE A 22 8.40 2.05 0.82
C ILE A 22 8.78 2.95 -0.35
N TYR A 23 8.24 2.65 -1.52
CA TYR A 23 8.35 3.47 -2.72
C TYR A 23 6.96 3.71 -3.29
N VAL A 24 6.67 4.95 -3.70
CA VAL A 24 5.39 5.32 -4.31
C VAL A 24 5.66 5.98 -5.65
N ASP A 25 5.07 5.42 -6.70
CA ASP A 25 5.08 5.96 -8.05
C ASP A 25 3.70 6.54 -8.42
N PRO A 26 3.49 7.85 -8.22
CA PRO A 26 2.24 8.50 -8.57
C PRO A 26 2.02 8.68 -10.06
N ALA A 27 3.02 8.45 -10.91
CA ALA A 27 2.80 8.49 -12.36
C ALA A 27 2.03 7.26 -12.84
N ASN A 28 2.23 6.11 -12.19
CA ASN A 28 1.61 4.83 -12.54
C ASN A 28 0.53 4.38 -11.55
N ASN A 29 0.32 5.12 -10.45
CA ASN A 29 -0.50 4.72 -9.30
C ASN A 29 -0.05 3.37 -8.72
N GLU A 30 1.25 3.18 -8.62
CA GLU A 30 1.87 1.96 -8.10
C GLU A 30 2.67 2.29 -6.84
N CYS A 31 2.74 1.34 -5.93
CA CYS A 31 3.56 1.45 -4.74
C CYS A 31 4.17 0.09 -4.39
N GLU A 32 5.34 0.14 -3.78
CA GLU A 32 6.13 -1.01 -3.41
C GLU A 32 6.44 -0.92 -1.92
N VAL A 33 6.31 -2.03 -1.22
CA VAL A 33 6.72 -2.18 0.18
C VAL A 33 7.63 -3.39 0.32
N THR A 34 8.74 -3.18 1.02
CA THR A 34 9.68 -4.25 1.40
C THR A 34 9.49 -4.58 2.88
N VAL A 35 9.16 -5.82 3.20
CA VAL A 35 8.93 -6.29 4.58
C VAL A 35 9.99 -7.28 5.02
N SER A 36 10.15 -7.41 6.34
CA SER A 36 11.06 -8.39 6.93
C SER A 36 10.48 -9.81 6.87
N ILE A 37 11.35 -10.82 7.04
CA ILE A 37 10.92 -12.24 7.09
C ILE A 37 9.96 -12.51 8.25
N ASP A 38 10.12 -11.78 9.35
CA ASP A 38 9.36 -11.99 10.58
C ASP A 38 7.87 -11.59 10.42
N ASP A 39 7.57 -10.71 9.47
CA ASP A 39 6.22 -10.24 9.15
C ASP A 39 5.64 -10.88 7.88
N PHE A 40 6.39 -11.73 7.19
CA PHE A 40 5.87 -12.49 6.07
C PHE A 40 4.83 -13.49 6.59
N GLN A 41 3.54 -13.15 6.50
CA GLN A 41 2.45 -13.99 7.03
C GLN A 41 2.03 -15.15 6.11
N GLY A 42 2.78 -15.43 5.04
CA GLY A 42 2.50 -16.55 4.12
C GLY A 42 1.37 -16.27 3.13
N GLU A 43 0.33 -15.52 3.51
CA GLU A 43 -0.75 -15.07 2.62
C GLU A 43 -1.12 -13.63 2.97
N ILE A 44 -0.75 -12.68 2.09
CA ILE A 44 -1.27 -11.30 2.15
C ILE A 44 -2.57 -11.25 1.35
N ASP A 45 -3.56 -10.53 1.88
CA ASP A 45 -4.79 -10.26 1.14
C ASP A 45 -4.43 -9.46 -0.13
N GLU A 46 -4.89 -9.95 -1.29
CA GLU A 46 -4.68 -9.28 -2.56
C GLU A 46 -5.32 -7.89 -2.61
N ARG A 47 -6.22 -7.57 -1.66
CA ARG A 47 -6.92 -6.28 -1.58
C ARG A 47 -6.93 -5.73 -0.15
N LEU A 48 -6.33 -4.56 0.04
CA LEU A 48 -6.30 -3.86 1.34
C LEU A 48 -7.01 -2.50 1.22
N PHE A 49 -7.60 -2.03 2.33
CA PHE A 49 -8.18 -0.69 2.39
C PHE A 49 -7.80 -0.03 3.71
N GLU A 50 -6.93 0.98 3.64
CA GLU A 50 -6.37 1.62 4.84
C GLU A 50 -6.18 3.12 4.61
N ASN A 51 -6.51 3.95 5.61
CA ASN A 51 -6.54 5.43 5.52
C ASN A 51 -7.17 6.01 4.23
N GLY A 52 -8.20 5.36 3.68
CA GLY A 52 -8.87 5.83 2.45
C GLY A 52 -8.13 5.47 1.14
N VAL A 53 -7.08 4.66 1.23
CA VAL A 53 -6.34 4.12 0.09
C VAL A 53 -6.77 2.68 -0.13
N PHE A 54 -7.26 2.38 -1.32
CA PHE A 54 -7.48 1.01 -1.77
C PHE A 54 -6.20 0.51 -2.43
N LEU A 55 -5.66 -0.59 -1.95
CA LEU A 55 -4.44 -1.22 -2.46
C LEU A 55 -4.83 -2.58 -3.07
N SER A 56 -4.42 -2.82 -4.30
CA SER A 56 -4.61 -4.10 -4.99
C SER A 56 -3.25 -4.65 -5.36
N MET A 57 -2.89 -5.82 -4.84
CA MET A 57 -1.62 -6.46 -5.16
C MET A 57 -1.57 -6.79 -6.65
N ILE A 58 -0.47 -6.45 -7.30
CA ILE A 58 -0.22 -6.72 -8.72
C ILE A 58 1.01 -7.59 -8.93
N ASP A 59 1.96 -7.58 -8.00
CA ASP A 59 3.16 -8.41 -8.03
C ASP A 59 3.72 -8.63 -6.62
N TYR A 60 4.52 -9.69 -6.44
CA TYR A 60 5.23 -9.97 -5.19
C TYR A 60 6.51 -10.77 -5.43
N CYS A 61 7.50 -10.58 -4.55
CA CYS A 61 8.71 -11.37 -4.47
C CYS A 61 8.76 -12.04 -3.10
N ASP A 62 8.68 -13.37 -3.09
CA ASP A 62 8.77 -14.22 -1.91
C ASP A 62 10.22 -14.64 -1.56
N VAL A 63 11.20 -14.13 -2.32
CA VAL A 63 12.63 -14.31 -2.05
C VAL A 63 13.15 -13.06 -1.34
N TYR A 64 13.85 -13.26 -0.22
CA TYR A 64 14.39 -12.18 0.58
C TYR A 64 15.28 -11.21 -0.24
N PRO A 65 15.05 -9.89 -0.18
CA PRO A 65 14.05 -9.21 0.67
C PRO A 65 12.61 -9.33 0.13
N TYR A 66 11.67 -9.64 1.02
CA TYR A 66 10.26 -9.82 0.67
C TYR A 66 9.65 -8.50 0.20
N LYS A 67 9.01 -8.54 -0.97
CA LYS A 67 8.50 -7.34 -1.62
C LYS A 67 7.08 -7.56 -2.11
N TYR A 68 6.24 -6.55 -1.93
CA TYR A 68 4.89 -6.51 -2.48
C TYR A 68 4.71 -5.23 -3.28
N VAL A 69 4.10 -5.38 -4.46
CA VAL A 69 3.76 -4.27 -5.35
C VAL A 69 2.25 -4.18 -5.44
N PHE A 70 1.72 -2.99 -5.18
CA PHE A 70 0.30 -2.69 -5.21
C PHE A 70 0.02 -1.59 -6.22
N ASN A 71 -1.05 -1.75 -6.97
CA ASN A 71 -1.75 -0.61 -7.54
C ASN A 71 -2.57 0.05 -6.43
N TYR A 72 -2.60 1.39 -6.38
CA TYR A 72 -3.37 2.11 -5.38
C TYR A 72 -4.42 3.05 -5.98
N THR A 73 -5.50 3.26 -5.24
CA THR A 73 -6.52 4.26 -5.57
C THR A 73 -6.92 5.00 -4.30
N ILE A 74 -6.73 6.32 -4.29
CA ILE A 74 -7.22 7.18 -3.21
C ILE A 74 -8.71 7.41 -3.45
N LYS A 75 -9.55 6.91 -2.54
CA LYS A 75 -10.93 7.39 -2.50
C LYS A 75 -10.89 8.75 -1.81
N GLU A 76 -11.10 9.81 -2.58
CA GLU A 76 -11.57 11.06 -1.97
C GLU A 76 -12.77 10.68 -1.10
N LYS A 77 -12.77 11.11 0.17
CA LYS A 77 -14.00 11.06 0.97
C LYS A 77 -15.07 11.64 0.07
N SER A 78 -15.95 10.79 -0.46
CA SER A 78 -17.17 11.27 -1.05
C SER A 78 -17.79 12.04 0.11
N ALA A 79 -17.78 13.37 0.00
CA ALA A 79 -18.66 14.19 0.80
C ALA A 79 -20.01 13.50 0.63
N ALA A 80 -20.49 12.87 1.70
CA ALA A 80 -21.84 12.36 1.73
C ALA A 80 -22.68 13.62 1.56
N THR A 81 -23.05 13.89 0.31
CA THR A 81 -23.95 14.96 -0.03
C THR A 81 -25.26 14.63 0.65
N THR A 82 -25.62 15.52 1.56
CA THR A 82 -26.89 15.67 2.26
C THR A 82 -28.09 15.21 1.45
N ASP A 83 -28.98 14.43 2.08
CA ASP A 83 -30.41 14.74 2.16
C ASP A 83 -30.93 14.40 3.57
#